data_AF-A0A4Q2VEC6-F1
#
_entry.id   AF-A0A4Q2VEC6-F1
#
_cell.length_a   1.000
_cell.length_b   1.000
_cell.length_c   1.000
_cell.angle_alpha   90.00
_cell.angle_beta   90.00
_cell.angle_gamma   90.00
#
_symmetry.space_group_name_H-M   'P 1'
#
loop_
_entity.id
_entity.type
_entity.pdbx_description
1 polymer ?
#
loop_
_entity_poly.entity_id
_entity_poly.type
_entity_poly.pdbx_seq_one_letter_code
_entity_poly.pdbx_strand_id
1 'polypeptide(L)'
;MSSQRVTFDPANLPRPENMGQRRGYIEQYIQRFHSNLVPKIAEKRQTAFPVVCKFYHEQRGKIQVPAVYFEYTIDKTMWKNIFKPQTPPEWPWSKGPSADDMSAGWSRRYREWRVENGLPIAPQKEAGTSSGKGKAAETPVVTKPAAAKQSQEEVGSSSGNGKAAEKTKPAAPNTQTRNGESSKSKSAAPRIRIGKGGSHAERWCGIKHKWVRVPLRLAGLKQVPMEAPKDLPDGAQSLYESLGKDLRESLAESVPPRAASAPKAPSTASAPKAPSAAGALSTREKINNPLQIDLSMREAAWSSRFGDRPYVGGAIYGAFALRLPGCLDFEYLVLGEDGRDIDAINNDILEPGLAVSWKSHDGKPVALVLGFKDKAGQALPGAEANLFALWCDVVAWYVDALAGGTVSLATTLRVVQVVSYCRDRTPKHEQANASYYHALGNKLLILELARNAREDVLKWSPMVKAIIEKPLGEAEVELRAWVCDKDAGMEDCYRRLRVAHQVWLSSSADPKVIRRATNCLDDCSLALASA
;
A
#
# COMPACT_ATOMS: atom_id res chain seq x y z
N MET A 1 18.25 45.24 12.70
CA MET A 1 16.94 44.56 12.71
C MET A 1 17.12 43.18 13.32
N SER A 2 16.64 42.93 14.53
CA SER A 2 16.79 41.64 15.21
C SER A 2 16.06 40.55 14.44
N SER A 3 16.82 39.58 13.92
CA SER A 3 16.29 38.34 13.37
C SER A 3 15.68 37.53 14.52
N GLN A 4 14.37 37.69 14.73
CA GLN A 4 13.59 36.77 15.56
C GLN A 4 13.79 35.37 14.97
N ARG A 5 14.58 34.54 15.65
CA ARG A 5 14.63 33.11 15.36
C ARG A 5 13.25 32.56 15.67
N VAL A 6 12.43 32.37 14.63
CA VAL A 6 11.16 31.67 14.73
C VAL A 6 11.49 30.24 15.11
N THR A 7 11.33 29.93 16.40
CA THR A 7 11.36 28.56 16.90
C THR A 7 10.12 27.86 16.34
N PHE A 8 10.32 26.79 15.57
CA PHE A 8 9.26 25.89 15.09
C PHE A 8 8.75 25.02 16.24
N ASP A 9 8.31 25.68 17.31
CA ASP A 9 7.70 25.07 18.47
C ASP A 9 6.25 24.71 18.14
N PRO A 10 5.84 23.44 18.26
CA PRO A 10 4.45 23.02 18.09
C PRO A 10 3.45 23.80 18.96
N ALA A 11 3.89 24.38 20.07
CA ALA A 11 3.06 25.22 20.94
C ALA A 11 2.71 26.59 20.33
N ASN A 12 3.48 27.06 19.35
CA ASN A 12 3.37 28.41 18.76
C ASN A 12 2.88 28.40 17.30
N LEU A 13 2.11 27.38 16.91
CA LEU A 13 1.53 27.30 15.57
C LEU A 13 0.50 28.42 15.35
N PRO A 14 0.52 29.12 14.20
CA PRO A 14 -0.52 30.09 13.89
C PRO A 14 -1.87 29.40 13.75
N ARG A 15 -2.95 30.16 13.94
CA ARG A 15 -4.31 29.65 13.80
C ARG A 15 -4.53 29.09 12.39
N PRO A 16 -5.02 27.85 12.24
CA PRO A 16 -5.16 27.21 10.95
C PRO A 16 -6.23 27.86 10.07
N GLU A 17 -7.09 28.74 10.58
CA GLU A 17 -8.06 29.54 9.82
C GLU A 17 -7.37 30.70 9.07
N ASN A 18 -6.29 31.25 9.63
CA ASN A 18 -5.60 32.41 9.06
C ASN A 18 -4.69 31.96 7.90
N MET A 19 -5.20 32.07 6.67
CA MET A 19 -4.50 31.64 5.46
C MET A 19 -3.11 32.29 5.29
N GLY A 20 -2.98 33.58 5.59
CA GLY A 20 -1.71 34.30 5.43
C GLY A 20 -0.64 33.78 6.39
N GLN A 21 -0.98 33.68 7.67
CA GLN A 21 -0.07 33.17 8.69
C GLN A 21 0.28 31.69 8.47
N ARG A 22 -0.71 30.87 8.09
CA ARG A 22 -0.52 29.45 7.78
C ARG A 22 0.46 29.26 6.62
N ARG A 23 0.29 29.99 5.52
CA ARG A 23 1.19 29.91 4.36
C ARG A 23 2.59 30.45 4.67
N GLY A 24 2.67 31.54 5.43
CA GLY A 24 3.94 32.07 5.92
C GLY A 24 4.71 31.04 6.75
N TYR A 25 4.03 30.31 7.64
CA TYR A 25 4.65 29.23 8.41
C TYR A 25 5.17 28.10 7.50
N ILE A 26 4.37 27.64 6.54
CA ILE A 26 4.77 26.57 5.60
C ILE A 26 6.00 26.99 4.80
N GLU A 27 6.00 28.21 4.27
CA GLU A 27 7.12 28.74 3.49
C GLU A 27 8.39 28.88 4.34
N GLN A 28 8.29 29.40 5.56
CA GLN A 28 9.43 29.47 6.49
C GLN A 28 9.96 28.10 6.87
N TYR A 29 9.08 27.13 7.14
CA TYR A 29 9.47 25.76 7.47
C TYR A 29 10.26 25.12 6.31
N ILE A 30 9.69 25.18 5.11
CA ILE A 30 10.34 24.63 3.91
C ILE A 30 11.64 25.38 3.64
N GLN A 31 11.67 26.70 3.74
CA GLN A 31 12.90 27.48 3.58
C GLN A 31 14.00 27.06 4.57
N ARG A 32 13.64 26.71 5.81
CA ARG A 32 14.59 26.35 6.86
C ARG A 32 15.13 24.94 6.72
N PHE A 33 14.26 23.96 6.47
CA PHE A 33 14.60 22.54 6.51
C PHE A 33 14.75 21.89 5.13
N HIS A 34 14.19 22.51 4.09
CA HIS A 34 14.07 21.98 2.74
C HIS A 34 14.17 23.10 1.69
N SER A 35 15.20 23.94 1.79
CA SER A 35 15.33 25.18 0.99
C SER A 35 15.25 24.94 -0.53
N ASN A 36 15.69 23.77 -1.00
CA ASN A 36 15.60 23.32 -2.38
C ASN A 36 14.15 23.14 -2.89
N LEU A 37 13.17 23.03 -2.00
CA LEU A 37 11.76 22.88 -2.35
C LEU A 37 11.01 24.23 -2.45
N VAL A 38 11.59 25.33 -1.97
CA VAL A 38 10.94 26.65 -1.96
C VAL A 38 10.45 27.10 -3.33
N PRO A 39 11.24 26.99 -4.42
CA PRO A 39 10.77 27.38 -5.76
C PRO A 39 9.55 26.57 -6.24
N LYS A 40 9.32 25.38 -5.66
CA LYS A 40 8.23 24.47 -6.05
C LYS A 40 6.94 24.72 -5.30
N ILE A 41 6.92 25.55 -4.24
CA ILE A 41 5.73 25.76 -3.40
C ILE A 41 4.54 26.25 -4.23
N ALA A 42 4.75 27.27 -5.08
CA ALA A 42 3.70 27.83 -5.92
C ALA A 42 3.15 26.81 -6.93
N GLU A 43 4.02 26.09 -7.62
CA GLU A 43 3.67 25.03 -8.57
C GLU A 43 2.89 23.90 -7.88
N LYS A 44 3.36 23.41 -6.72
CA LYS A 44 2.70 22.34 -5.96
C LYS A 44 1.35 22.77 -5.39
N ARG A 45 1.20 24.04 -5.03
CA ARG A 45 -0.09 24.61 -4.62
C ARG A 45 -1.06 24.69 -5.80
N GLN A 46 -0.58 25.08 -6.97
CA GLN A 46 -1.38 25.14 -8.19
C GLN A 46 -1.83 23.76 -8.65
N THR A 47 -0.99 22.73 -8.54
CA THR A 47 -1.35 21.34 -8.86
C THR A 47 -2.28 20.71 -7.82
N ALA A 48 -2.21 21.14 -6.55
CA ALA A 48 -3.14 20.70 -5.52
C ALA A 48 -4.57 21.22 -5.72
N PHE A 49 -4.73 22.42 -6.31
CA PHE A 49 -6.04 23.04 -6.56
C PHE A 49 -7.03 22.13 -7.33
N PRO A 50 -6.74 21.65 -8.56
CA PRO A 50 -7.69 20.81 -9.31
C PRO A 50 -7.97 19.47 -8.62
N VAL A 51 -7.00 18.93 -7.87
CA VAL A 51 -7.18 17.69 -7.09
C VAL A 51 -8.24 17.90 -6.00
N VAL A 52 -8.13 18.99 -5.25
CA VAL A 52 -9.10 19.33 -4.20
C VAL A 52 -10.47 19.66 -4.80
N CYS A 53 -10.54 20.36 -5.92
CA CYS A 53 -11.80 20.63 -6.62
C CYS A 53 -12.53 19.34 -7.02
N LYS A 54 -11.83 18.40 -7.67
CA LYS A 54 -12.39 17.09 -8.04
C LYS A 54 -12.87 16.32 -6.82
N PHE A 55 -12.08 16.30 -5.75
CA PHE A 55 -12.46 15.65 -4.50
C PHE A 55 -13.79 16.19 -3.95
N TYR A 56 -14.00 17.51 -3.87
CA TYR A 56 -15.27 18.07 -3.39
C TYR A 56 -16.45 17.81 -4.33
N HIS A 57 -16.21 17.84 -5.64
CA HIS A 57 -17.25 17.58 -6.63
C HIS A 57 -17.66 16.10 -6.66
N GLU A 58 -16.71 15.22 -6.93
CA GLU A 58 -16.94 13.80 -7.21
C GLU A 58 -17.23 13.01 -5.93
N GLN A 59 -16.48 13.26 -4.86
CA GLN A 59 -16.58 12.43 -3.65
C GLN A 59 -17.61 12.96 -2.65
N ARG A 60 -17.84 14.27 -2.61
CA ARG A 60 -18.75 14.88 -1.62
C ARG A 60 -20.03 15.47 -2.22
N GLY A 61 -20.14 15.53 -3.55
CA GLY A 61 -21.30 16.11 -4.24
C GLY A 61 -21.57 17.56 -3.84
N LYS A 62 -20.57 18.30 -3.34
CA LYS A 62 -20.77 19.65 -2.80
C LYS A 62 -20.89 20.65 -3.95
N ILE A 63 -21.91 21.50 -3.90
CA ILE A 63 -22.11 22.58 -4.88
C ILE A 63 -21.35 23.85 -4.45
N GLN A 64 -21.27 24.08 -3.14
CA GLN A 64 -20.51 25.16 -2.51
C GLN A 64 -19.67 24.61 -1.36
N VAL A 65 -18.53 25.26 -1.11
CA VAL A 65 -17.60 24.89 -0.03
C VAL A 65 -17.14 26.16 0.69
N PRO A 66 -17.05 26.18 2.03
CA PRO A 66 -16.56 27.35 2.75
C PRO A 66 -15.11 27.67 2.39
N ALA A 67 -14.80 28.95 2.21
CA ALA A 67 -13.52 29.42 1.67
C ALA A 67 -12.33 29.02 2.56
N VAL A 68 -12.48 29.17 3.88
CA VAL A 68 -11.40 28.88 4.85
C VAL A 68 -10.99 27.41 4.81
N TYR A 69 -11.97 26.51 4.91
CA TYR A 69 -11.72 25.07 4.90
C TYR A 69 -11.17 24.58 3.55
N PHE A 70 -11.65 25.18 2.45
CA PHE A 70 -11.18 24.85 1.11
C PHE A 70 -9.70 25.19 0.91
N GLU A 71 -9.28 26.40 1.25
CA GLU A 71 -7.87 26.83 1.13
C GLU A 71 -6.96 26.02 2.09
N TYR A 72 -7.45 25.68 3.28
CA TYR A 72 -6.73 24.78 4.20
C TYR A 72 -6.49 23.39 3.59
N THR A 73 -7.50 22.84 2.90
CA THR A 73 -7.39 21.53 2.24
C THR A 73 -6.38 21.57 1.08
N ILE A 74 -6.32 22.69 0.34
CA ILE A 74 -5.29 22.92 -0.69
C ILE A 74 -3.90 22.91 -0.08
N ASP A 75 -3.68 23.69 0.99
CA ASP A 75 -2.36 23.77 1.62
C ASP A 75 -1.91 22.41 2.19
N LYS A 76 -2.84 21.66 2.81
CA LYS A 76 -2.57 20.29 3.31
C LYS A 76 -2.25 19.30 2.19
N THR A 77 -2.92 19.42 1.05
CA THR A 77 -2.67 18.55 -0.12
C THR A 77 -1.34 18.91 -0.78
N MET A 78 -1.04 20.21 -0.90
CA MET A 78 0.25 20.71 -1.38
C MET A 78 1.40 20.20 -0.50
N TRP A 79 1.25 20.25 0.82
CA TRP A 79 2.23 19.72 1.78
C TRP A 79 2.56 18.26 1.50
N LYS A 80 1.54 17.40 1.32
CA LYS A 80 1.80 15.99 0.97
C LYS A 80 2.50 15.83 -0.37
N ASN A 81 2.21 16.69 -1.34
CA ASN A 81 2.73 16.56 -2.70
C ASN A 81 4.15 17.12 -2.84
N ILE A 82 4.53 18.15 -2.08
CA ILE A 82 5.84 18.79 -2.23
C ILE A 82 6.99 17.91 -1.73
N PHE A 83 6.72 17.02 -0.78
CA PHE A 83 7.73 16.08 -0.25
C PHE A 83 7.86 14.79 -1.06
N LYS A 84 6.97 14.50 -2.02
CA LYS A 84 7.10 13.29 -2.86
C LYS A 84 8.41 13.32 -3.68
N PRO A 85 9.12 12.18 -3.79
CA PRO A 85 8.75 10.82 -3.38
C PRO A 85 9.01 10.48 -1.90
N GLN A 86 9.62 11.39 -1.13
CA GLN A 86 9.92 11.17 0.29
C GLN A 86 8.64 11.17 1.14
N THR A 87 8.75 10.60 2.34
CA THR A 87 7.66 10.67 3.33
C THR A 87 7.54 12.11 3.83
N PRO A 88 6.37 12.78 3.68
CA PRO A 88 6.20 14.14 4.17
C PRO A 88 6.33 14.17 5.70
N PRO A 89 6.95 15.21 6.28
CA PRO A 89 6.83 15.47 7.71
C PRO A 89 5.36 15.57 8.13
N GLU A 90 5.07 15.31 9.40
CA GLU A 90 3.71 15.40 9.93
C GLU A 90 3.12 16.79 9.65
N TRP A 91 1.85 16.82 9.28
CA TRP A 91 1.15 18.08 9.05
C TRP A 91 1.03 18.83 10.39
N PRO A 92 1.53 20.08 10.51
CA PRO A 92 1.70 20.73 11.81
C PRO A 92 0.41 20.91 12.62
N TRP A 93 -0.73 21.06 11.94
CA TRP A 93 -2.02 21.29 12.58
C TRP A 93 -2.78 19.99 12.81
N SER A 94 -2.80 19.54 14.05
CA SER A 94 -3.57 18.36 14.48
C SER A 94 -5.09 18.59 14.42
N LYS A 95 -5.54 19.84 14.56
CA LYS A 95 -6.91 20.28 14.33
C LYS A 95 -6.93 21.36 13.25
N GLY A 96 -7.75 21.16 12.22
CA GLY A 96 -7.98 22.16 11.17
C GLY A 96 -9.18 23.07 11.47
N PRO A 97 -9.45 24.06 10.60
CA PRO A 97 -10.66 24.87 10.67
C PRO A 97 -11.91 23.99 10.55
N SER A 98 -13.04 24.48 11.06
CA SER A 98 -14.32 23.77 10.89
C SER A 98 -14.68 23.63 9.41
N ALA A 99 -15.24 22.49 9.03
CA ALA A 99 -15.72 22.25 7.67
C ALA A 99 -16.89 23.17 7.27
N ASP A 100 -17.55 23.78 8.26
CA ASP A 100 -18.66 24.72 8.12
C ASP A 100 -18.25 26.16 8.46
N ASP A 101 -16.94 26.46 8.52
CA ASP A 101 -16.44 27.80 8.82
C ASP A 101 -16.71 28.78 7.67
N MET A 102 -17.77 29.57 7.84
CA MET A 102 -18.24 30.59 6.90
C MET A 102 -17.63 31.98 7.14
N SER A 103 -16.60 32.12 7.98
CA SER A 103 -15.99 33.43 8.30
C SER A 103 -15.44 34.19 7.08
N ALA A 104 -15.04 33.48 6.03
CA ALA A 104 -14.63 34.05 4.74
C ALA A 104 -15.67 33.79 3.61
N GLY A 105 -16.89 33.37 3.96
CA GLY A 105 -17.94 33.04 3.01
C GLY A 105 -17.64 31.78 2.17
N TRP A 106 -18.29 31.70 1.00
CA TRP A 106 -18.10 30.60 0.05
C TRP A 106 -16.84 30.77 -0.78
N SER A 107 -16.15 29.67 -1.09
CA SER A 107 -14.95 29.69 -1.95
C SER A 107 -15.28 30.17 -3.37
N ARG A 108 -14.82 31.38 -3.69
CA ARG A 108 -14.94 31.95 -5.03
C ARG A 108 -14.19 31.12 -6.08
N ARG A 109 -12.99 30.64 -5.74
CA ARG A 109 -12.15 29.83 -6.65
C ARG A 109 -12.78 28.48 -6.99
N TYR A 110 -13.40 27.81 -6.02
CA TYR A 110 -14.11 26.57 -6.29
C TYR A 110 -15.32 26.81 -7.20
N ARG A 111 -16.05 27.91 -6.99
CA ARG A 111 -17.16 28.30 -7.85
C ARG A 111 -16.70 28.57 -9.29
N GLU A 112 -15.62 29.34 -9.47
CA GLU A 112 -15.03 29.63 -10.78
C GLU A 112 -14.61 28.34 -11.49
N TRP A 113 -13.91 27.44 -10.80
CA TRP A 113 -13.56 26.12 -11.34
C TRP A 113 -14.78 25.32 -11.79
N ARG A 114 -15.91 25.36 -11.04
CA ARG A 114 -17.15 24.70 -11.46
C ARG A 114 -17.72 25.30 -12.75
N VAL A 115 -17.71 26.63 -12.88
CA VAL A 115 -18.17 27.32 -14.10
C VAL A 115 -17.30 26.91 -15.29
N GLU A 116 -15.98 26.94 -15.13
CA GLU A 116 -15.02 26.55 -16.18
C GLU A 116 -15.19 25.09 -16.63
N ASN A 117 -15.67 24.21 -15.76
CA ASN A 117 -15.90 22.79 -16.05
C ASN A 117 -17.36 22.48 -16.42
N GLY A 118 -18.21 23.48 -16.68
CA GLY A 118 -19.61 23.29 -17.07
C GLY A 118 -20.49 22.66 -15.98
N LEU A 119 -20.10 22.79 -14.71
CA LEU A 119 -20.80 22.20 -13.57
C LEU A 119 -21.83 23.18 -12.98
N PRO A 120 -22.97 22.68 -12.46
CA PRO A 120 -23.98 23.54 -11.85
C PRO A 120 -23.42 24.36 -10.68
N ILE A 121 -23.79 25.64 -10.61
CA ILE A 121 -23.49 26.54 -9.49
C ILE A 121 -24.78 26.85 -8.72
N ALA A 122 -24.67 27.05 -7.41
CA ALA A 122 -25.82 27.44 -6.61
C ALA A 122 -26.32 28.83 -7.03
N PRO A 123 -27.65 29.05 -7.08
CA PRO A 123 -28.21 30.36 -7.39
C PRO A 123 -27.72 31.37 -6.34
N GLN A 124 -27.15 32.48 -6.82
CA GLN A 124 -26.80 33.59 -5.95
C GLN A 124 -28.11 34.16 -5.42
N LYS A 125 -28.41 33.93 -4.14
CA LYS A 125 -29.30 34.86 -3.44
C LYS A 125 -28.53 36.17 -3.37
N GLU A 126 -28.88 37.10 -4.25
CA GLU A 126 -28.47 38.49 -4.12
C GLU A 126 -28.87 38.93 -2.72
N ALA A 127 -27.88 39.09 -1.85
CA ALA A 127 -28.11 39.64 -0.53
C ALA A 127 -28.61 41.06 -0.76
N GLY A 128 -29.92 41.26 -0.53
CA GLY A 128 -30.56 42.55 -0.67
C GLY A 128 -29.72 43.61 0.04
N THR A 129 -29.31 44.61 -0.74
CA THR A 129 -28.65 45.82 -0.29
C THR A 129 -29.48 46.47 0.82
N SER A 130 -29.11 46.19 2.08
CA SER A 130 -29.39 47.06 3.20
C SER A 130 -28.49 48.29 3.07
N SER A 131 -28.92 49.25 2.24
CA SER A 131 -28.37 50.61 2.22
C SER A 131 -29.47 51.58 2.64
N GLY A 132 -29.22 52.32 3.71
CA GLY A 132 -30.15 53.27 4.29
C GLY A 132 -30.43 54.48 3.39
N LYS A 133 -31.66 54.98 3.53
CA LYS A 133 -32.08 56.40 3.55
C LYS A 133 -31.20 57.41 2.78
N GLY A 134 -31.72 57.91 1.65
CA GLY A 134 -31.19 59.07 0.94
C GLY A 134 -32.07 59.57 -0.22
N LYS A 135 -33.15 60.29 0.14
CA LYS A 135 -33.94 61.33 -0.55
C LYS A 135 -33.62 61.73 -2.02
N ALA A 136 -34.66 61.67 -2.87
CA ALA A 136 -35.07 62.59 -3.99
C ALA A 136 -34.07 62.89 -5.14
N ALA A 137 -34.41 63.09 -6.42
CA ALA A 137 -35.66 63.32 -7.15
C ALA A 137 -35.46 63.02 -8.67
N GLU A 138 -36.58 63.04 -9.41
CA GLU A 138 -36.73 63.37 -10.84
C GLU A 138 -36.39 62.35 -11.97
N THR A 139 -37.48 61.83 -12.56
CA THR A 139 -37.73 61.52 -13.99
C THR A 139 -37.68 62.79 -14.86
N PRO A 140 -37.85 62.78 -16.22
CA PRO A 140 -38.11 61.67 -17.18
C PRO A 140 -37.31 61.77 -18.52
N VAL A 141 -37.63 60.92 -19.52
CA VAL A 141 -37.89 61.26 -20.96
C VAL A 141 -37.34 60.22 -21.98
N VAL A 142 -38.27 59.53 -22.67
CA VAL A 142 -38.40 59.30 -24.15
C VAL A 142 -37.27 58.43 -24.80
N THR A 143 -37.45 57.42 -25.68
CA THR A 143 -38.32 57.23 -26.86
C THR A 143 -38.15 55.77 -27.38
N LYS A 144 -39.20 55.21 -28.00
CA LYS A 144 -39.17 54.16 -29.07
C LYS A 144 -38.50 54.73 -30.36
N PRO A 145 -38.23 54.03 -31.50
CA PRO A 145 -38.90 52.85 -32.07
C PRO A 145 -38.03 51.86 -32.92
N ALA A 146 -38.73 50.97 -33.64
CA ALA A 146 -38.41 50.20 -34.87
C ALA A 146 -37.73 48.82 -34.66
N ALA A 147 -38.40 47.66 -34.83
CA ALA A 147 -39.15 47.06 -35.96
C ALA A 147 -38.25 46.44 -37.05
N ALA A 148 -38.25 45.10 -37.15
CA ALA A 148 -38.28 44.36 -38.43
C ALA A 148 -38.52 42.84 -38.23
N LYS A 149 -39.69 42.41 -38.75
CA LYS A 149 -40.00 41.23 -39.59
C LYS A 149 -39.77 39.77 -39.13
N GLN A 150 -40.92 39.07 -39.06
CA GLN A 150 -41.36 37.87 -39.83
C GLN A 150 -40.39 36.67 -39.91
N SER A 151 -40.80 35.45 -39.58
CA SER A 151 -41.78 34.61 -40.33
C SER A 151 -42.32 33.50 -39.39
N GLN A 152 -43.64 33.26 -39.31
CA GLN A 152 -44.41 32.14 -39.93
C GLN A 152 -43.81 30.74 -39.70
N GLU A 153 -44.53 29.67 -39.35
CA GLU A 153 -45.96 29.33 -39.22
C GLU A 153 -45.99 28.01 -38.42
N GLU A 154 -46.92 27.81 -37.48
CA GLU A 154 -48.15 26.98 -37.63
C GLU A 154 -47.87 25.55 -38.14
N VAL A 155 -48.35 24.48 -37.52
CA VAL A 155 -49.74 24.01 -37.41
C VAL A 155 -49.72 22.91 -36.32
N GLY A 156 -50.70 22.64 -35.47
CA GLY A 156 -52.07 23.11 -35.31
C GLY A 156 -52.80 22.14 -34.36
N SER A 157 -53.74 22.70 -33.60
CA SER A 157 -54.88 22.16 -32.85
C SER A 157 -55.35 20.72 -33.18
N SER A 158 -56.02 19.97 -32.30
CA SER A 158 -57.32 20.32 -31.73
C SER A 158 -57.92 19.18 -30.87
N SER A 159 -58.76 19.58 -29.88
CA SER A 159 -59.84 18.85 -29.19
C SER A 159 -59.51 17.57 -28.41
N GLY A 160 -59.75 17.49 -27.10
CA GLY A 160 -61.07 17.55 -26.43
C GLY A 160 -61.61 16.11 -26.33
N ASN A 161 -61.88 15.48 -25.18
CA ASN A 161 -62.85 15.83 -24.15
C ASN A 161 -62.83 14.71 -23.06
N GLY A 162 -63.27 14.99 -21.83
CA GLY A 162 -64.04 14.02 -21.01
C GLY A 162 -63.36 13.17 -19.91
N LYS A 163 -63.58 13.59 -18.65
CA LYS A 163 -64.01 12.83 -17.43
C LYS A 163 -64.39 11.34 -17.62
N ALA A 164 -64.33 10.40 -16.66
CA ALA A 164 -64.06 10.28 -15.22
C ALA A 164 -64.04 8.77 -14.86
N ALA A 165 -63.60 8.41 -13.63
CA ALA A 165 -63.95 7.26 -12.75
C ALA A 165 -64.31 5.87 -13.38
N GLU A 166 -63.87 4.70 -12.94
CA GLU A 166 -63.90 4.11 -11.59
C GLU A 166 -63.36 2.66 -11.68
N LYS A 167 -62.95 2.12 -10.53
CA LYS A 167 -62.64 0.71 -10.16
C LYS A 167 -63.25 -0.38 -11.04
N THR A 168 -62.51 -1.46 -11.31
CA THR A 168 -62.66 -2.81 -10.67
C THR A 168 -61.73 -3.87 -11.29
N LYS A 169 -61.05 -4.63 -10.43
CA LYS A 169 -60.67 -6.05 -10.60
C LYS A 169 -61.91 -6.91 -10.22
N PRO A 170 -61.97 -8.25 -10.38
CA PRO A 170 -61.02 -9.21 -10.97
C PRO A 170 -61.72 -10.27 -11.87
N ALA A 171 -60.95 -11.24 -12.38
CA ALA A 171 -61.25 -12.69 -12.41
C ALA A 171 -60.78 -13.37 -13.70
N ALA A 172 -59.98 -14.43 -13.53
CA ALA A 172 -59.72 -15.46 -14.52
C ALA A 172 -60.95 -16.38 -14.67
N PRO A 173 -61.02 -17.21 -15.73
CA PRO A 173 -60.52 -18.58 -15.55
C PRO A 173 -59.85 -19.22 -16.78
N ASN A 174 -59.15 -20.33 -16.47
CA ASN A 174 -58.76 -21.51 -17.29
C ASN A 174 -59.51 -21.69 -18.64
N THR A 175 -58.95 -22.31 -19.69
CA THR A 175 -58.33 -23.65 -19.75
C THR A 175 -57.69 -23.87 -21.15
N GLN A 176 -56.69 -24.78 -21.25
CA GLN A 176 -56.31 -25.69 -22.38
C GLN A 176 -56.72 -25.31 -23.82
N THR A 177 -55.88 -25.40 -24.88
CA THR A 177 -55.26 -26.64 -25.41
C THR A 177 -54.43 -26.30 -26.69
N ARG A 178 -53.40 -27.13 -26.96
CA ARG A 178 -52.95 -27.68 -28.27
C ARG A 178 -52.18 -26.82 -29.30
N ASN A 179 -50.97 -27.32 -29.59
CA ASN A 179 -50.15 -27.37 -30.82
C ASN A 179 -50.43 -26.40 -32.00
N GLY A 180 -49.34 -25.82 -32.51
CA GLY A 180 -49.26 -25.29 -33.87
C GLY A 180 -47.90 -24.62 -34.14
N GLU A 181 -47.29 -24.98 -35.26
CA GLU A 181 -45.90 -24.70 -35.67
C GLU A 181 -45.57 -23.23 -35.97
N SER A 182 -44.26 -22.95 -35.90
CA SER A 182 -43.47 -22.09 -36.78
C SER A 182 -43.95 -20.66 -37.07
N SER A 183 -43.20 -19.67 -36.54
CA SER A 183 -42.69 -18.55 -37.36
C SER A 183 -41.63 -17.72 -36.64
N LYS A 184 -40.61 -17.35 -37.42
CA LYS A 184 -39.48 -16.45 -37.13
C LYS A 184 -39.89 -15.18 -36.38
N SER A 185 -39.15 -14.84 -35.33
CA SER A 185 -38.90 -13.42 -34.98
C SER A 185 -37.61 -13.28 -34.16
N LYS A 186 -36.77 -12.35 -34.61
CA LYS A 186 -35.57 -11.86 -33.92
C LYS A 186 -35.96 -11.30 -32.54
N SER A 187 -35.24 -11.68 -31.48
CA SER A 187 -35.32 -11.02 -30.18
C SER A 187 -33.93 -10.78 -29.62
N ALA A 188 -33.68 -9.51 -29.31
CA ALA A 188 -32.46 -8.96 -28.78
C ALA A 188 -32.19 -9.40 -27.33
N ALA A 189 -30.91 -9.45 -26.96
CA ALA A 189 -30.42 -9.73 -25.62
C ALA A 189 -30.77 -8.60 -24.62
N PRO A 190 -31.10 -8.91 -23.35
CA PRO A 190 -31.30 -7.89 -22.33
C PRO A 190 -29.96 -7.36 -21.82
N ARG A 191 -29.79 -6.04 -21.94
CA ARG A 191 -28.63 -5.27 -21.46
C ARG A 191 -28.84 -4.94 -19.97
N ILE A 192 -28.22 -5.71 -19.09
CA ILE A 192 -28.16 -5.40 -17.65
C ILE A 192 -27.28 -4.16 -17.46
N ARG A 193 -27.89 -3.04 -17.05
CA ARG A 193 -27.18 -1.83 -16.61
C ARG A 193 -26.76 -2.00 -15.15
N ILE A 194 -25.47 -2.20 -14.92
CA ILE A 194 -24.83 -2.08 -13.61
C ILE A 194 -24.61 -0.58 -13.34
N GLY A 195 -25.33 -0.02 -12.37
CA GLY A 195 -25.13 1.33 -11.88
C GLY A 195 -23.83 1.43 -11.07
N LYS A 196 -22.97 2.39 -11.43
CA LYS A 196 -21.73 2.73 -10.71
C LYS A 196 -22.08 3.31 -9.33
N GLY A 197 -21.75 2.57 -8.27
CA GLY A 197 -21.78 3.03 -6.88
C GLY A 197 -20.56 3.88 -6.53
N GLY A 198 -20.79 4.99 -5.82
CA GLY A 198 -19.76 5.86 -5.26
C GLY A 198 -19.14 5.28 -3.97
N SER A 199 -17.84 5.48 -3.79
CA SER A 199 -17.05 4.97 -2.67
C SER A 199 -17.23 5.83 -1.41
N HIS A 200 -17.61 5.18 -0.32
CA HIS A 200 -17.92 5.76 0.98
C HIS A 200 -16.73 5.61 1.95
N ALA A 201 -15.59 6.23 1.63
CA ALA A 201 -14.38 6.15 2.44
C ALA A 201 -13.93 7.55 2.84
N GLU A 202 -14.40 8.07 3.98
CA GLU A 202 -13.70 9.07 4.80
C GLU A 202 -14.47 9.39 6.09
N ARG A 203 -14.25 8.58 7.12
CA ARG A 203 -14.34 8.97 8.53
C ARG A 203 -13.30 8.13 9.28
N TRP A 204 -12.91 8.57 10.47
CA TRP A 204 -11.97 7.94 11.41
C TRP A 204 -10.51 8.45 11.35
N CYS A 205 -10.23 9.47 12.16
CA CYS A 205 -8.92 9.71 12.78
C CYS A 205 -9.17 10.20 14.21
N GLY A 206 -8.74 9.43 15.20
CA GLY A 206 -8.90 9.79 16.60
C GLY A 206 -8.53 8.65 17.54
N ILE A 207 -7.27 8.20 17.54
CA ILE A 207 -6.70 7.44 18.66
C ILE A 207 -5.27 7.97 18.91
N LYS A 208 -5.00 8.32 20.16
CA LYS A 208 -3.71 8.83 20.65
C LYS A 208 -2.74 7.66 20.85
N HIS A 209 -1.54 7.74 20.30
CA HIS A 209 -0.50 6.73 20.55
C HIS A 209 0.34 7.09 21.79
N LYS A 210 0.47 6.12 22.71
CA LYS A 210 1.53 6.07 23.74
C LYS A 210 2.64 5.13 23.24
N TRP A 211 3.86 5.47 23.63
CA TRP A 211 5.17 4.81 23.47
C TRP A 211 5.17 3.32 23.05
N VAL A 212 5.91 3.02 21.98
CA VAL A 212 6.21 1.66 21.52
C VAL A 212 7.50 1.17 22.18
N ARG A 213 7.44 -0.03 22.75
CA ARG A 213 8.57 -0.77 23.35
C ARG A 213 9.30 -1.56 22.26
N VAL A 214 10.63 -1.64 22.35
CA VAL A 214 11.47 -2.53 21.53
C VAL A 214 11.28 -3.97 22.01
N PRO A 215 11.14 -4.98 21.12
CA PRO A 215 11.07 -6.39 21.51
C PRO A 215 12.31 -6.83 22.28
N LEU A 216 12.12 -7.70 23.28
CA LEU A 216 13.17 -8.17 24.21
C LEU A 216 14.40 -8.80 23.50
N ARG A 217 14.22 -9.34 22.27
CA ARG A 217 15.31 -9.95 21.48
C ARG A 217 16.29 -8.94 20.87
N LEU A 218 15.93 -7.65 20.78
CA LEU A 218 16.81 -6.58 20.30
C LEU A 218 17.44 -5.75 21.43
N ALA A 219 17.09 -6.03 22.70
CA ALA A 219 17.53 -5.28 23.86
C ALA A 219 18.98 -5.59 24.31
N GLY A 220 19.73 -6.40 23.56
CA GLY A 220 21.09 -6.84 23.91
C GLY A 220 22.26 -6.13 23.20
N LEU A 221 22.00 -5.24 22.23
CA LEU A 221 23.07 -4.52 21.54
C LEU A 221 23.48 -3.30 22.37
N LYS A 222 24.58 -3.43 23.13
CA LYS A 222 25.27 -2.28 23.76
C LYS A 222 25.62 -1.27 22.67
N GLN A 223 25.00 -0.10 22.70
CA GLN A 223 25.50 1.06 21.98
C GLN A 223 26.84 1.46 22.61
N VAL A 224 27.93 1.27 21.85
CA VAL A 224 29.20 1.92 22.16
C VAL A 224 29.07 3.39 21.71
N PRO A 225 29.28 4.38 22.59
CA PRO A 225 29.28 5.78 22.18
C PRO A 225 30.41 6.02 21.18
N MET A 226 30.09 6.37 19.94
CA MET A 226 31.08 6.96 19.05
C MET A 226 31.25 8.43 19.45
N GLU A 227 32.39 8.74 20.07
CA GLU A 227 32.88 10.12 20.12
C GLU A 227 33.22 10.58 18.71
N ALA A 228 32.81 11.80 18.39
CA ALA A 228 33.12 12.45 17.12
C ALA A 228 34.62 12.79 17.06
N PRO A 229 35.34 12.39 15.99
CA PRO A 229 36.71 12.86 15.80
C PRO A 229 36.69 14.38 15.58
N LYS A 230 37.23 15.10 16.55
CA LYS A 230 37.76 16.44 16.34
C LYS A 230 39.15 16.25 15.70
N ASP A 231 39.47 17.15 14.77
CA ASP A 231 40.76 17.29 14.09
C ASP A 231 40.90 16.50 12.78
N LEU A 232 40.44 17.13 11.69
CA LEU A 232 40.97 16.93 10.34
C LEU A 232 42.06 17.97 10.07
N PRO A 233 43.26 17.58 9.61
CA PRO A 233 44.10 18.45 8.80
C PRO A 233 43.95 18.15 7.30
N ASP A 234 44.08 19.22 6.53
CA ASP A 234 44.10 19.27 5.06
C ASP A 234 45.23 18.44 4.43
N GLY A 235 44.99 17.94 3.21
CA GLY A 235 46.03 17.68 2.23
C GLY A 235 46.17 16.23 1.77
N ALA A 236 45.94 16.02 0.48
CA ALA A 236 46.21 14.78 -0.23
C ALA A 236 47.73 14.54 -0.40
N GLN A 237 48.10 13.26 -0.62
CA GLN A 237 49.43 12.69 -0.90
C GLN A 237 50.26 12.27 0.33
N SER A 238 50.03 11.03 0.83
CA SER A 238 51.07 10.11 1.35
C SER A 238 50.43 8.92 2.12
N LEU A 239 49.85 7.95 1.42
CA LEU A 239 49.43 6.67 2.00
C LEU A 239 49.75 5.48 1.08
N TYR A 240 50.95 5.50 0.49
CA TYR A 240 51.52 4.33 -0.18
C TYR A 240 52.94 3.97 0.29
N GLU A 241 53.50 4.71 1.25
CA GLU A 241 54.88 4.47 1.75
C GLU A 241 54.97 4.08 3.24
N SER A 242 53.85 3.90 3.97
CA SER A 242 53.89 3.57 5.41
C SER A 242 53.54 2.11 5.76
N LEU A 243 53.52 1.19 4.79
CA LEU A 243 53.52 -0.24 5.09
C LEU A 243 54.96 -0.68 5.37
N GLY A 244 55.32 -0.60 6.65
CA GLY A 244 56.61 -0.99 7.20
C GLY A 244 57.03 -2.42 6.87
N LYS A 245 58.35 -2.60 6.79
CA LYS A 245 59.08 -3.85 6.46
C LYS A 245 58.74 -5.06 7.34
N ASP A 246 58.10 -4.88 8.48
CA ASP A 246 57.99 -5.92 9.51
C ASP A 246 56.90 -6.98 9.24
N LEU A 247 56.14 -6.86 8.15
CA LEU A 247 55.18 -7.87 7.71
C LEU A 247 55.63 -8.68 6.48
N ARG A 248 56.84 -8.43 5.97
CA ARG A 248 57.46 -9.23 4.89
C ARG A 248 58.42 -10.32 5.37
N GLU A 249 58.78 -10.36 6.65
CA GLU A 249 59.77 -11.32 7.17
C GLU A 249 59.16 -12.48 7.98
N SER A 250 57.84 -12.55 8.19
CA SER A 250 57.21 -13.61 9.00
C SER A 250 56.57 -14.76 8.20
N LEU A 251 56.90 -14.91 6.91
CA LEU A 251 56.34 -15.97 6.04
C LEU A 251 57.38 -16.52 5.07
N ALA A 252 58.48 -17.01 5.63
CA ALA A 252 59.31 -18.01 4.97
C ALA A 252 59.96 -18.90 6.03
N GLU A 253 60.03 -20.19 5.72
CA GLU A 253 61.03 -21.13 6.24
C GLU A 253 60.74 -21.82 7.59
N SER A 254 60.22 -23.06 7.51
CA SER A 254 61.05 -24.23 7.83
C SER A 254 60.28 -25.55 7.70
N VAL A 255 60.72 -26.34 6.72
CA VAL A 255 60.59 -27.81 6.70
C VAL A 255 61.77 -28.38 7.49
N PRO A 256 61.58 -29.47 8.25
CA PRO A 256 62.67 -30.44 8.39
C PRO A 256 62.24 -31.88 8.06
N PRO A 257 63.20 -32.78 7.78
CA PRO A 257 62.94 -34.03 7.09
C PRO A 257 63.02 -35.30 7.97
N ARG A 258 62.40 -36.35 7.41
CA ARG A 258 62.82 -37.77 7.35
C ARG A 258 62.41 -38.80 8.43
N ALA A 259 61.72 -39.82 7.89
CA ALA A 259 61.82 -41.27 8.11
C ALA A 259 61.25 -41.96 9.37
N ALA A 260 60.31 -42.87 9.03
CA ALA A 260 60.13 -44.24 9.52
C ALA A 260 59.85 -44.47 11.02
N SER A 261 58.59 -44.76 11.34
CA SER A 261 58.15 -46.09 11.82
C SER A 261 56.65 -46.07 12.12
N ALA A 262 55.95 -47.12 11.67
CA ALA A 262 54.54 -47.34 11.94
C ALA A 262 54.34 -47.84 13.39
N PRO A 263 53.29 -47.36 14.09
CA PRO A 263 52.67 -48.17 15.13
C PRO A 263 51.19 -48.45 14.85
N LYS A 264 50.79 -49.62 15.34
CA LYS A 264 49.48 -50.26 15.30
C LYS A 264 48.31 -49.36 15.69
N ALA A 265 47.19 -49.56 15.00
CA ALA A 265 45.87 -49.06 15.34
C ALA A 265 45.36 -49.59 16.70
N PRO A 266 44.62 -48.76 17.45
CA PRO A 266 43.62 -49.23 18.40
C PRO A 266 42.20 -48.97 17.87
N SER A 267 41.48 -50.08 17.69
CA SER A 267 40.09 -50.35 18.06
C SER A 267 39.13 -49.16 18.27
N THR A 268 38.18 -49.04 17.34
CA THR A 268 36.74 -48.78 17.55
C THR A 268 36.29 -48.07 18.83
N ALA A 269 36.09 -46.75 18.74
CA ALA A 269 35.13 -46.02 19.56
C ALA A 269 33.88 -45.73 18.72
N SER A 270 32.74 -46.29 19.11
CA SER A 270 31.45 -46.04 18.47
C SER A 270 31.09 -44.56 18.56
N ALA A 271 30.92 -43.93 17.40
CA ALA A 271 30.33 -42.59 17.30
C ALA A 271 28.91 -42.59 17.88
N PRO A 272 28.48 -41.51 18.56
CA PRO A 272 27.12 -41.38 19.04
C PRO A 272 26.16 -41.43 17.84
N LYS A 273 25.23 -42.37 17.91
CA LYS A 273 24.15 -42.59 16.95
C LYS A 273 23.43 -41.26 16.73
N ALA A 274 23.57 -40.68 15.53
CA ALA A 274 22.79 -39.53 15.12
C ALA A 274 21.30 -39.82 15.35
N PRO A 275 20.50 -38.86 15.86
CA PRO A 275 19.07 -39.06 16.01
C PRO A 275 18.49 -39.42 14.65
N SER A 276 17.90 -40.60 14.59
CA SER A 276 17.28 -41.17 13.40
C SER A 276 16.25 -40.18 12.85
N ALA A 277 16.37 -39.83 11.57
CA ALA A 277 15.42 -39.02 10.80
C ALA A 277 14.09 -39.77 10.53
N ALA A 278 13.62 -40.56 11.49
CA ALA A 278 12.37 -41.27 11.46
C ALA A 278 11.27 -40.37 12.05
N GLY A 279 10.66 -39.53 11.20
CA GLY A 279 9.49 -38.75 11.62
C GLY A 279 9.19 -37.48 10.83
N ALA A 280 9.91 -37.15 9.76
CA ALA A 280 9.51 -36.06 8.89
C ALA A 280 8.25 -36.48 8.11
N LEU A 281 7.08 -36.00 8.56
CA LEU A 281 5.81 -36.15 7.85
C LEU A 281 6.00 -35.65 6.41
N SER A 282 5.50 -36.43 5.45
CA SER A 282 5.49 -36.03 4.05
C SER A 282 4.72 -34.71 3.88
N THR A 283 5.07 -33.89 2.88
CA THR A 283 4.36 -32.63 2.57
C THR A 283 2.84 -32.84 2.47
N ARG A 284 2.41 -34.00 1.95
CA ARG A 284 1.01 -34.38 1.82
C ARG A 284 0.33 -34.63 3.18
N GLU A 285 1.02 -35.25 4.13
CA GLU A 285 0.50 -35.43 5.49
C GLU A 285 0.42 -34.09 6.24
N LYS A 286 1.40 -33.20 6.02
CA LYS A 286 1.34 -31.84 6.57
C LYS A 286 0.12 -31.08 6.04
N ILE A 287 -0.14 -31.11 4.73
CA ILE A 287 -1.32 -30.48 4.08
C ILE A 287 -2.65 -30.92 4.72
N ASN A 288 -2.75 -32.19 5.10
CA ASN A 288 -3.97 -32.77 5.65
C ASN A 288 -4.18 -32.46 7.13
N ASN A 289 -3.14 -32.02 7.85
CA ASN A 289 -3.18 -31.77 9.29
C ASN A 289 -2.79 -30.32 9.63
N PRO A 290 -3.56 -29.31 9.16
CA PRO A 290 -3.30 -27.92 9.52
C PRO A 290 -3.47 -27.68 11.02
N LEU A 291 -2.66 -26.76 11.55
CA LEU A 291 -2.81 -26.28 12.92
C LEU A 291 -4.21 -25.69 13.13
N GLN A 292 -4.94 -26.13 14.16
CA GLN A 292 -6.26 -25.58 14.45
C GLN A 292 -6.13 -24.20 15.10
N ILE A 293 -6.64 -23.18 14.42
CA ILE A 293 -6.70 -21.80 14.92
C ILE A 293 -8.15 -21.48 15.27
N ASP A 294 -8.38 -21.19 16.55
CA ASP A 294 -9.71 -20.93 17.12
C ASP A 294 -10.45 -19.81 16.36
N LEU A 295 -11.67 -20.10 15.91
CA LEU A 295 -12.49 -19.14 15.17
C LEU A 295 -13.02 -18.02 16.06
N SER A 296 -13.47 -18.35 17.27
CA SER A 296 -14.08 -17.38 18.19
C SER A 296 -13.08 -16.30 18.61
N MET A 297 -11.81 -16.66 18.85
CA MET A 297 -10.76 -15.69 19.18
C MET A 297 -10.46 -14.74 18.00
N ARG A 298 -10.45 -15.27 16.77
CA ARG A 298 -10.25 -14.46 15.56
C ARG A 298 -11.41 -13.51 15.32
N GLU A 299 -12.64 -13.97 15.50
CA GLU A 299 -13.85 -13.15 15.36
C GLU A 299 -13.87 -12.03 16.40
N ALA A 300 -13.52 -12.31 17.66
CA ALA A 300 -13.41 -11.29 18.70
C ALA A 300 -12.36 -10.21 18.33
N ALA A 301 -11.17 -10.61 17.91
CA ALA A 301 -10.12 -9.67 17.47
C ALA A 301 -10.52 -8.89 16.21
N TRP A 302 -11.26 -9.53 15.28
CA TRP A 302 -11.74 -8.89 14.07
C TRP A 302 -12.78 -7.82 14.40
N SER A 303 -13.78 -8.14 15.23
CA SER A 303 -14.82 -7.20 15.66
C SER A 303 -14.23 -6.04 16.46
N SER A 304 -13.25 -6.30 17.33
CA SER A 304 -12.47 -5.27 18.04
C SER A 304 -11.87 -4.25 17.07
N ARG A 305 -11.33 -4.70 15.93
CA ARG A 305 -10.58 -3.86 14.99
C ARG A 305 -11.44 -3.23 13.89
N PHE A 306 -12.39 -3.97 13.34
CA PHE A 306 -13.17 -3.58 12.17
C PHE A 306 -14.65 -3.30 12.49
N GLY A 307 -15.10 -3.55 13.72
CA GLY A 307 -16.50 -3.51 14.13
C GLY A 307 -17.32 -4.62 13.48
N ASP A 308 -18.65 -4.45 13.47
CA ASP A 308 -19.60 -5.39 12.88
C ASP A 308 -19.63 -5.36 11.34
N ARG A 309 -18.52 -4.97 10.70
CA ARG A 309 -18.47 -4.92 9.23
C ARG A 309 -18.53 -6.36 8.69
N PRO A 310 -19.52 -6.68 7.84
CA PRO A 310 -19.59 -7.99 7.24
C PRO A 310 -18.36 -8.23 6.38
N TYR A 311 -17.95 -9.50 6.30
CA TYR A 311 -16.93 -9.92 5.36
C TYR A 311 -17.38 -9.48 3.96
N VAL A 312 -16.54 -8.73 3.25
CA VAL A 312 -16.89 -8.13 1.94
C VAL A 312 -17.13 -9.21 0.85
N GLY A 313 -17.01 -10.49 1.19
CA GLY A 313 -17.02 -11.59 0.25
C GLY A 313 -15.76 -11.58 -0.63
N GLY A 314 -15.61 -12.61 -1.46
CA GLY A 314 -14.46 -12.74 -2.37
C GLY A 314 -13.22 -13.34 -1.70
N ALA A 315 -12.13 -12.57 -1.67
CA ALA A 315 -10.85 -13.00 -1.12
C ALA A 315 -10.91 -13.12 0.40
N ILE A 316 -11.64 -12.24 1.10
CA ILE A 316 -11.77 -12.31 2.55
C ILE A 316 -12.83 -13.38 2.89
N TYR A 317 -12.36 -14.56 3.29
CA TYR A 317 -13.18 -15.73 3.58
C TYR A 317 -13.87 -15.65 4.95
N GLY A 318 -13.26 -14.93 5.90
CA GLY A 318 -13.75 -14.74 7.26
C GLY A 318 -12.75 -13.94 8.10
N ALA A 319 -12.96 -13.89 9.42
CA ALA A 319 -12.08 -13.18 10.34
C ALA A 319 -10.62 -13.66 10.21
N PHE A 320 -9.75 -12.81 9.68
CA PHE A 320 -8.34 -13.14 9.40
C PHE A 320 -8.16 -14.42 8.56
N ALA A 321 -9.03 -14.61 7.56
CA ALA A 321 -8.93 -15.73 6.62
C ALA A 321 -9.03 -15.27 5.17
N LEU A 322 -8.09 -15.71 4.33
CA LEU A 322 -8.05 -15.45 2.89
C LEU A 322 -8.40 -16.71 2.13
N ARG A 323 -9.33 -16.61 1.17
CA ARG A 323 -9.65 -17.70 0.25
C ARG A 323 -8.47 -17.94 -0.69
N LEU A 324 -8.17 -19.19 -0.98
CA LEU A 324 -7.08 -19.56 -1.90
C LEU A 324 -7.67 -20.03 -3.22
N PRO A 325 -7.42 -19.35 -4.35
CA PRO A 325 -7.82 -19.86 -5.65
C PRO A 325 -6.91 -21.03 -6.04
N GLY A 326 -7.46 -22.02 -6.74
CA GLY A 326 -6.69 -23.19 -7.18
C GLY A 326 -5.62 -22.94 -8.26
N CYS A 327 -5.29 -21.68 -8.55
CA CYS A 327 -4.14 -21.27 -9.35
C CYS A 327 -2.94 -20.82 -8.51
N LEU A 328 -3.14 -20.57 -7.21
CA LEU A 328 -2.06 -20.21 -6.30
C LEU A 328 -1.27 -21.46 -5.95
N ASP A 329 0.04 -21.41 -6.13
CA ASP A 329 0.94 -22.52 -5.78
C ASP A 329 1.18 -22.55 -4.27
N PHE A 330 0.24 -23.17 -3.56
CA PHE A 330 0.24 -23.19 -2.10
C PHE A 330 1.44 -23.94 -1.52
N GLU A 331 1.83 -25.05 -2.16
CA GLU A 331 2.94 -25.87 -1.70
C GLU A 331 4.24 -25.07 -1.75
N TYR A 332 4.52 -24.43 -2.88
CA TYR A 332 5.74 -23.63 -3.02
C TYR A 332 5.71 -22.34 -2.20
N LEU A 333 4.60 -21.59 -2.25
CA LEU A 333 4.56 -20.23 -1.71
C LEU A 333 4.24 -20.15 -0.21
N VAL A 334 3.63 -21.18 0.38
CA VAL A 334 3.23 -21.17 1.80
C VAL A 334 3.96 -22.26 2.60
N LEU A 335 3.94 -23.50 2.12
CA LEU A 335 4.56 -24.61 2.85
C LEU A 335 6.08 -24.62 2.69
N GLY A 336 6.55 -24.28 1.49
CA GLY A 336 7.93 -24.48 1.09
C GLY A 336 8.27 -25.97 0.92
N GLU A 337 9.50 -26.23 0.52
CA GLU A 337 10.01 -27.59 0.36
C GLU A 337 9.97 -28.32 1.71
N ASP A 338 9.27 -29.46 1.75
CA ASP A 338 9.00 -30.30 2.92
C ASP A 338 8.30 -29.59 4.10
N GLY A 339 7.59 -28.49 3.84
CA GLY A 339 6.92 -27.72 4.90
C GLY A 339 7.86 -26.84 5.74
N ARG A 340 9.12 -26.66 5.31
CA ARG A 340 10.11 -25.87 6.08
C ARG A 340 9.71 -24.42 6.25
N ASP A 341 9.07 -23.82 5.25
CA ASP A 341 8.69 -22.40 5.31
C ASP A 341 7.56 -22.18 6.31
N ILE A 342 6.56 -23.06 6.36
CA ILE A 342 5.46 -22.93 7.34
C ILE A 342 5.93 -23.19 8.78
N ASP A 343 6.86 -24.13 8.96
CA ASP A 343 7.49 -24.37 10.25
C ASP A 343 8.30 -23.14 10.70
N ALA A 344 9.09 -22.55 9.79
CA ALA A 344 9.84 -21.32 10.07
C ALA A 344 8.92 -20.12 10.34
N ILE A 345 7.81 -19.97 9.61
CA ILE A 345 6.80 -18.94 9.86
C ILE A 345 6.32 -19.04 11.31
N ASN A 346 5.84 -20.20 11.72
CA ASN A 346 5.20 -20.36 13.01
C ASN A 346 6.16 -20.40 14.20
N ASN A 347 7.43 -20.78 13.99
CA ASN A 347 8.38 -20.97 15.09
C ASN A 347 9.45 -19.88 15.19
N ASP A 348 9.90 -19.34 14.06
CA ASP A 348 11.07 -18.46 14.01
C ASP A 348 10.73 -17.03 13.63
N ILE A 349 9.80 -16.86 12.70
CA ILE A 349 9.46 -15.55 12.13
C ILE A 349 8.40 -14.86 12.99
N LEU A 350 7.23 -15.46 13.18
CA LEU A 350 6.11 -14.77 13.83
C LEU A 350 6.37 -14.44 15.31
N GLU A 351 5.71 -13.36 15.77
CA GLU A 351 5.68 -13.02 17.19
C GLU A 351 5.10 -14.19 18.02
N PRO A 352 5.59 -14.39 19.26
CA PRO A 352 5.08 -15.43 20.14
C PRO A 352 3.55 -15.36 20.25
N GLY A 353 2.90 -16.53 20.18
CA GLY A 353 1.44 -16.64 20.30
C GLY A 353 0.65 -16.46 19.01
N LEU A 354 1.25 -15.99 17.91
CA LEU A 354 0.60 -15.95 16.59
C LEU A 354 0.89 -17.20 15.78
N ALA A 355 -0.02 -17.54 14.86
CA ALA A 355 0.17 -18.60 13.90
C ALA A 355 -0.50 -18.32 12.55
N VAL A 356 0.06 -18.96 11.52
CA VAL A 356 -0.50 -19.12 10.19
C VAL A 356 -0.81 -20.60 9.97
N SER A 357 -1.99 -20.87 9.44
CA SER A 357 -2.50 -22.19 9.10
C SER A 357 -3.41 -22.10 7.87
N TRP A 358 -4.11 -23.18 7.53
CA TRP A 358 -5.06 -23.20 6.41
C TRP A 358 -6.27 -24.09 6.73
N LYS A 359 -7.31 -23.93 5.93
CA LYS A 359 -8.42 -24.87 5.84
C LYS A 359 -8.25 -25.73 4.59
N SER A 360 -8.55 -27.01 4.72
CA SER A 360 -8.53 -27.96 3.62
C SER A 360 -9.95 -28.47 3.33
N HIS A 361 -10.24 -28.72 2.06
CA HIS A 361 -11.43 -29.42 1.59
C HIS A 361 -10.97 -30.44 0.55
N ASP A 362 -11.34 -31.72 0.72
CA ASP A 362 -10.88 -32.84 -0.13
C ASP A 362 -9.35 -32.89 -0.31
N GLY A 363 -8.60 -32.66 0.78
CA GLY A 363 -7.14 -32.65 0.76
C GLY A 363 -6.51 -31.46 0.02
N LYS A 364 -7.31 -30.46 -0.38
CA LYS A 364 -6.82 -29.23 -1.04
C LYS A 364 -6.98 -28.01 -0.13
N PRO A 365 -5.97 -27.13 -0.04
CA PRO A 365 -6.07 -25.90 0.73
C PRO A 365 -7.07 -24.94 0.06
N VAL A 366 -8.07 -24.48 0.81
CA VAL A 366 -9.13 -23.58 0.31
C VAL A 366 -9.08 -22.20 0.95
N ALA A 367 -8.44 -22.05 2.10
CA ALA A 367 -8.25 -20.76 2.74
C ALA A 367 -6.99 -20.75 3.62
N LEU A 368 -6.24 -19.64 3.59
CA LEU A 368 -5.19 -19.33 4.54
C LEU A 368 -5.82 -18.66 5.77
N VAL A 369 -5.43 -19.07 6.97
CA VAL A 369 -6.01 -18.61 8.24
C VAL A 369 -4.90 -18.10 9.14
N LEU A 370 -5.11 -16.95 9.77
CA LEU A 370 -4.18 -16.36 10.73
C LEU A 370 -4.89 -16.14 12.06
N GLY A 371 -4.19 -16.34 13.17
CA GLY A 371 -4.76 -16.07 14.47
C GLY A 371 -3.79 -16.39 15.60
N PHE A 372 -4.34 -16.70 16.76
CA PHE A 372 -3.58 -17.06 17.95
C PHE A 372 -3.38 -18.58 18.00
N LYS A 373 -2.21 -19.03 18.47
CA LYS A 373 -1.91 -20.45 18.72
C LYS A 373 -2.86 -21.04 19.76
N ASP A 374 -3.11 -20.27 20.82
CA ASP A 374 -3.95 -20.64 21.96
C ASP A 374 -4.41 -19.38 22.73
N LYS A 375 -5.14 -19.58 23.82
CA LYS A 375 -5.60 -18.50 24.72
C LYS A 375 -4.43 -17.74 25.36
N ALA A 376 -3.30 -18.40 25.62
CA ALA A 376 -2.14 -17.74 26.22
C ALA A 376 -1.48 -16.78 25.24
N GLY A 377 -1.40 -17.17 23.96
CA GLY A 377 -0.93 -16.32 22.87
C GLY A 377 -1.81 -15.08 22.67
N GLN A 378 -3.13 -15.22 22.79
CA GLN A 378 -4.05 -14.07 22.74
C GLN A 378 -3.85 -13.10 23.92
N ALA A 379 -3.52 -13.62 25.11
CA ALA A 379 -3.33 -12.82 26.31
C ALA A 379 -2.00 -12.02 26.33
N LEU A 380 -1.11 -12.23 25.36
CA LEU A 380 0.17 -11.51 25.31
C LEU A 380 -0.05 -10.00 25.04
N PRO A 381 0.76 -9.12 25.66
CA PRO A 381 0.68 -7.68 25.41
C PRO A 381 0.86 -7.35 23.93
N GLY A 382 -0.13 -6.65 23.34
CA GLY A 382 -0.08 -6.25 21.93
C GLY A 382 -0.44 -7.35 20.92
N ALA A 383 -0.88 -8.52 21.36
CA ALA A 383 -1.20 -9.65 20.48
C ALA A 383 -2.20 -9.30 19.36
N GLU A 384 -3.27 -8.56 19.66
CA GLU A 384 -4.24 -8.12 18.64
C GLU A 384 -3.62 -7.16 17.61
N ALA A 385 -2.77 -6.23 18.06
CA ALA A 385 -2.08 -5.30 17.18
C ALA A 385 -1.09 -6.04 16.26
N ASN A 386 -0.38 -7.03 16.80
CA ASN A 386 0.53 -7.88 16.03
C ASN A 386 -0.22 -8.78 15.04
N LEU A 387 -1.37 -9.34 15.43
CA LEU A 387 -2.23 -10.10 14.51
C LEU A 387 -2.73 -9.22 13.35
N PHE A 388 -3.14 -7.98 13.64
CA PHE A 388 -3.55 -7.04 12.60
C PHE A 388 -2.38 -6.64 11.69
N ALA A 389 -1.19 -6.41 12.27
CA ALA A 389 0.01 -6.07 11.51
C ALA A 389 0.40 -7.22 10.57
N LEU A 390 0.38 -8.47 11.06
CA LEU A 390 0.57 -9.67 10.28
C LEU A 390 -0.48 -9.82 9.17
N TRP A 391 -1.75 -9.55 9.47
CA TRP A 391 -2.82 -9.58 8.49
C TRP A 391 -2.60 -8.64 7.31
N CYS A 392 -2.13 -7.41 7.56
CA CYS A 392 -1.80 -6.48 6.49
C CYS A 392 -0.68 -7.02 5.58
N ASP A 393 0.34 -7.63 6.17
CA ASP A 393 1.49 -8.17 5.43
C ASP A 393 1.07 -9.37 4.58
N VAL A 394 0.28 -10.28 5.14
CA VAL A 394 -0.24 -11.45 4.43
C VAL A 394 -1.19 -11.04 3.31
N VAL A 395 -2.02 -10.01 3.51
CA VAL A 395 -2.87 -9.46 2.45
C VAL A 395 -2.03 -8.86 1.31
N ALA A 396 -0.95 -8.16 1.63
CA ALA A 396 -0.04 -7.60 0.63
C ALA A 396 0.69 -8.70 -0.17
N TRP A 397 1.22 -9.71 0.53
CA TRP A 397 1.81 -10.90 -0.09
C TRP A 397 0.81 -11.63 -1.00
N TYR A 398 -0.42 -11.81 -0.53
CA TYR A 398 -1.46 -12.53 -1.27
C TYR A 398 -1.80 -11.83 -2.61
N VAL A 399 -1.85 -10.50 -2.61
CA VAL A 399 -2.04 -9.72 -3.84
C VAL A 399 -0.91 -9.95 -4.85
N ASP A 400 0.34 -9.98 -4.37
CA ASP A 400 1.53 -10.20 -5.22
C ASP A 400 1.58 -11.65 -5.75
N ALA A 401 1.31 -12.63 -4.90
CA ALA A 401 1.23 -14.04 -5.28
C ALA A 401 0.19 -14.27 -6.39
N LEU A 402 -0.98 -13.61 -6.30
CA LEU A 402 -2.01 -13.69 -7.34
C LEU A 402 -1.68 -12.92 -8.63
N ALA A 403 -0.67 -12.06 -8.61
CA ALA A 403 -0.11 -11.43 -9.81
C ALA A 403 0.99 -12.29 -10.47
N GLY A 404 1.22 -13.53 -9.98
CA GLY A 404 2.30 -14.40 -10.44
C GLY A 404 3.62 -14.19 -9.70
N GLY A 405 3.60 -13.50 -8.55
CA GLY A 405 4.75 -13.39 -7.66
C GLY A 405 5.23 -14.75 -7.16
N THR A 406 6.54 -14.90 -7.06
CA THR A 406 7.22 -16.16 -6.72
C THR A 406 7.86 -16.14 -5.33
N VAL A 407 7.77 -15.03 -4.61
CA VAL A 407 8.34 -14.89 -3.26
C VAL A 407 7.44 -15.63 -2.25
N SER A 408 8.03 -16.53 -1.46
CA SER A 408 7.29 -17.26 -0.44
C SER A 408 6.79 -16.33 0.67
N LEU A 409 5.73 -16.76 1.35
CA LEU A 409 5.18 -16.03 2.48
C LEU A 409 6.23 -15.86 3.59
N ALA A 410 7.02 -16.90 3.86
CA ALA A 410 8.09 -16.86 4.86
C ALA A 410 9.11 -15.76 4.54
N THR A 411 9.57 -15.70 3.29
CA THR A 411 10.51 -14.67 2.82
C THR A 411 9.91 -13.27 2.97
N THR A 412 8.66 -13.09 2.56
CA THR A 412 7.98 -11.80 2.67
C THR A 412 7.88 -11.32 4.13
N LEU A 413 7.49 -12.21 5.05
CA LEU A 413 7.37 -11.87 6.47
C LEU A 413 8.72 -11.51 7.11
N ARG A 414 9.81 -12.21 6.77
CA ARG A 414 11.17 -11.85 7.22
C ARG A 414 11.56 -10.44 6.77
N VAL A 415 11.32 -10.13 5.49
CA VAL A 415 11.64 -8.81 4.92
C VAL A 415 10.86 -7.71 5.63
N VAL A 416 9.56 -7.91 5.83
CA VAL A 416 8.69 -6.93 6.48
C VAL A 416 9.10 -6.66 7.92
N GLN A 417 9.52 -7.67 8.69
CA GLN A 417 10.02 -7.47 10.05
C GLN A 417 11.27 -6.60 10.12
N VAL A 418 12.14 -6.71 9.11
CA VAL A 418 13.41 -5.97 9.07
C VAL A 418 13.24 -4.54 8.58
N VAL A 419 12.34 -4.33 7.62
CA VAL A 419 12.24 -3.08 6.84
C VAL A 419 11.04 -2.21 7.24
N SER A 420 9.96 -2.80 7.76
CA SER A 420 8.66 -2.11 7.92
C SER A 420 8.13 -2.08 9.37
N TYR A 421 9.00 -2.09 10.38
CA TYR A 421 8.58 -2.00 11.79
C TYR A 421 7.80 -0.72 12.14
N CYS A 422 7.94 0.36 11.34
CA CYS A 422 7.35 1.67 11.62
C CYS A 422 6.34 2.20 10.58
N ARG A 423 5.89 1.38 9.61
CA ARG A 423 4.96 1.84 8.57
C ARG A 423 3.52 1.67 9.01
N ASP A 424 2.68 2.66 8.71
CA ASP A 424 1.22 2.54 8.84
C ASP A 424 0.72 1.39 7.97
N ARG A 425 0.34 0.28 8.61
CA ARG A 425 -0.18 -0.90 7.94
C ARG A 425 -1.69 -0.76 7.76
N THR A 426 -2.12 -0.61 6.51
CA THR A 426 -3.53 -0.63 6.16
C THR A 426 -3.79 -1.84 5.26
N PRO A 427 -4.72 -2.74 5.61
CA PRO A 427 -4.95 -3.93 4.82
C PRO A 427 -5.64 -3.53 3.51
N LYS A 428 -5.08 -3.95 2.37
CA LYS A 428 -5.60 -3.62 1.04
C LYS A 428 -6.73 -4.59 0.63
N HIS A 429 -7.82 -4.64 1.40
CA HIS A 429 -8.93 -5.59 1.20
C HIS A 429 -9.55 -5.50 -0.20
N GLU A 430 -9.78 -4.29 -0.71
CA GLU A 430 -10.34 -4.08 -2.04
C GLU A 430 -9.41 -4.64 -3.14
N GLN A 431 -8.10 -4.42 -3.00
CA GLN A 431 -7.11 -4.94 -3.94
C GLN A 431 -7.04 -6.47 -3.86
N ALA A 432 -7.08 -7.06 -2.66
CA ALA A 432 -7.11 -8.51 -2.50
C ALA A 432 -8.35 -9.14 -3.16
N ASN A 433 -9.51 -8.52 -3.00
CA ASN A 433 -10.74 -8.95 -3.68
C ASN A 433 -10.61 -8.84 -5.20
N ALA A 434 -10.10 -7.72 -5.72
CA ALA A 434 -9.87 -7.53 -7.15
C ALA A 434 -8.90 -8.59 -7.71
N SER A 435 -7.77 -8.84 -7.04
CA SER A 435 -6.81 -9.87 -7.43
C SER A 435 -7.41 -11.27 -7.40
N TYR A 436 -8.23 -11.60 -6.40
CA TYR A 436 -8.91 -12.89 -6.32
C TYR A 436 -9.88 -13.13 -7.48
N TYR A 437 -10.75 -12.17 -7.78
CA TYR A 437 -11.67 -12.29 -8.91
C TYR A 437 -10.93 -12.31 -10.25
N HIS A 438 -9.87 -11.52 -10.39
CA HIS A 438 -9.00 -11.57 -11.56
C HIS A 438 -8.37 -12.96 -11.73
N ALA A 439 -7.84 -13.56 -10.66
CA ALA A 439 -7.24 -14.88 -10.68
C ALA A 439 -8.25 -15.99 -10.99
N LEU A 440 -9.50 -15.87 -10.53
CA LEU A 440 -10.58 -16.78 -10.90
C LEU A 440 -10.93 -16.69 -12.39
N GLY A 441 -11.04 -15.47 -12.93
CA GLY A 441 -11.36 -15.25 -14.34
C GLY A 441 -10.21 -15.60 -15.30
N ASN A 442 -8.97 -15.52 -14.83
CA ASN A 442 -7.76 -15.66 -15.64
C ASN A 442 -6.83 -16.77 -15.12
N LYS A 443 -7.40 -17.88 -14.66
CA LYS A 443 -6.66 -18.99 -14.03
C LYS A 443 -5.43 -19.45 -14.84
N LEU A 444 -5.60 -19.68 -16.13
CA LEU A 444 -4.51 -20.16 -17.00
C LEU A 444 -3.39 -19.12 -17.14
N LEU A 445 -3.75 -17.84 -17.26
CA LEU A 445 -2.78 -16.75 -17.34
C LEU A 445 -1.95 -16.64 -16.07
N ILE A 446 -2.57 -16.72 -14.88
CA ILE A 446 -1.84 -16.65 -13.61
C ILE A 446 -0.90 -17.85 -13.44
N LEU A 447 -1.36 -19.06 -13.80
CA LEU A 447 -0.50 -20.25 -13.79
C LEU A 447 0.70 -20.10 -14.74
N GLU A 448 0.48 -19.53 -15.92
CA GLU A 448 1.53 -19.27 -16.90
C GLU A 448 2.53 -18.21 -16.42
N LEU A 449 2.05 -17.12 -15.82
CA LEU A 449 2.91 -16.09 -15.22
C LEU A 449 3.77 -16.67 -14.10
N ALA A 450 3.19 -17.46 -13.21
CA ALA A 450 3.93 -18.12 -12.13
C ALA A 450 4.94 -19.14 -12.66
N ARG A 451 4.60 -19.88 -13.72
CA ARG A 451 5.50 -20.81 -14.39
C ARG A 451 6.69 -20.08 -15.01
N ASN A 452 6.44 -19.03 -15.79
CA ASN A 452 7.49 -18.24 -16.43
C ASN A 452 8.39 -17.56 -15.40
N ALA A 453 7.83 -17.03 -14.31
CA ALA A 453 8.61 -16.46 -13.23
C ALA A 453 9.51 -17.51 -12.54
N ARG A 454 9.05 -18.77 -12.38
CA ARG A 454 9.89 -19.85 -11.88
C ARG A 454 11.00 -20.26 -12.85
N GLU A 455 10.69 -20.30 -14.14
CA GLU A 455 11.68 -20.58 -15.19
C GLU A 455 12.78 -19.50 -15.19
N ASP A 456 12.41 -18.23 -15.03
CA ASP A 456 13.37 -17.12 -14.86
C ASP A 456 14.26 -17.33 -13.63
N VAL A 457 13.66 -17.73 -12.49
CA VAL A 457 14.40 -18.00 -11.24
C VAL A 457 15.37 -19.16 -11.44
N LEU A 458 14.93 -20.27 -12.04
CA LEU A 458 15.81 -21.42 -12.32
C LEU A 458 16.97 -21.03 -13.24
N LYS A 459 16.68 -20.23 -14.28
CA LYS A 459 17.67 -19.77 -15.24
C LYS A 459 18.73 -18.86 -14.61
N TRP A 460 18.32 -17.88 -13.81
CA TRP A 460 19.22 -16.83 -13.33
C TRP A 460 19.69 -17.00 -11.88
N SER A 461 19.07 -17.89 -11.09
CA SER A 461 19.47 -18.11 -9.68
C SER A 461 20.95 -18.47 -9.51
N PRO A 462 21.59 -19.33 -10.33
CA PRO A 462 23.02 -19.62 -10.16
C PRO A 462 23.90 -18.37 -10.28
N MET A 463 23.59 -17.49 -11.23
CA MET A 463 24.32 -16.23 -11.42
C MET A 463 24.07 -15.25 -10.28
N VAL A 464 22.81 -15.08 -9.86
CA VAL A 464 22.50 -14.21 -8.71
C VAL A 464 23.17 -14.72 -7.43
N LYS A 465 23.22 -16.04 -7.22
CA LYS A 465 23.95 -16.66 -6.11
C LYS A 465 25.44 -16.34 -6.15
N ALA A 466 26.08 -16.49 -7.32
CA ALA A 466 27.49 -16.12 -7.49
C ALA A 466 27.76 -14.63 -7.21
N ILE A 467 26.81 -13.73 -7.53
CA ILE A 467 26.91 -12.30 -7.21
C ILE A 467 26.79 -12.07 -5.70
N ILE A 468 25.78 -12.65 -5.02
CA ILE A 468 25.52 -12.38 -3.60
C ILE A 468 26.47 -13.11 -2.64
N GLU A 469 27.24 -14.09 -3.12
CA GLU A 469 28.35 -14.71 -2.38
C GLU A 469 29.57 -13.79 -2.25
N LYS A 470 29.65 -12.73 -3.07
CA LYS A 470 30.69 -11.69 -2.97
C LYS A 470 30.47 -10.83 -1.72
N PRO A 471 31.50 -10.07 -1.27
CA PRO A 471 31.33 -9.09 -0.20
C PRO A 471 30.15 -8.14 -0.49
N LEU A 472 29.37 -7.83 0.54
CA LEU A 472 28.06 -7.18 0.39
C LEU A 472 28.08 -5.88 -0.43
N GLY A 473 29.16 -5.09 -0.35
CA GLY A 473 29.31 -3.88 -1.17
C GLY A 473 29.57 -4.16 -2.66
N GLU A 474 30.33 -5.22 -2.97
CA GLU A 474 30.59 -5.65 -4.35
C GLU A 474 29.32 -6.30 -4.95
N ALA A 475 28.65 -7.14 -4.17
CA ALA A 475 27.39 -7.77 -4.55
C ALA A 475 26.31 -6.74 -4.93
N GLU A 476 26.16 -5.66 -4.17
CA GLU A 476 25.20 -4.57 -4.47
C GLU A 476 25.49 -3.89 -5.80
N VAL A 477 26.76 -3.54 -6.06
CA VAL A 477 27.17 -2.85 -7.28
C VAL A 477 26.96 -3.75 -8.50
N GLU A 478 27.40 -5.00 -8.41
CA GLU A 478 27.32 -5.94 -9.52
C GLU A 478 25.87 -6.37 -9.80
N LEU A 479 25.07 -6.61 -8.76
CA LEU A 479 23.66 -6.94 -8.95
C LEU A 479 22.89 -5.77 -9.55
N ARG A 480 23.19 -4.54 -9.14
CA ARG A 480 22.59 -3.34 -9.75
C ARG A 480 22.97 -3.21 -11.22
N ALA A 481 24.25 -3.41 -11.56
CA ALA A 481 24.70 -3.38 -12.95
C ALA A 481 24.01 -4.47 -13.78
N TRP A 482 23.83 -5.67 -13.21
CA TRP A 482 23.15 -6.78 -13.87
C TRP A 482 21.65 -6.54 -14.07
N VAL A 483 20.95 -5.99 -13.06
CA VAL A 483 19.50 -5.70 -13.13
C VAL A 483 19.21 -4.52 -14.06
N CYS A 484 20.02 -3.46 -14.00
CA CYS A 484 19.83 -2.22 -14.77
C CYS A 484 20.73 -2.17 -16.02
N ASP A 485 20.99 -3.32 -16.62
CA ASP A 485 21.78 -3.48 -17.83
C ASP A 485 21.16 -2.70 -18.99
N LYS A 486 21.92 -1.76 -19.56
CA LYS A 486 21.42 -0.84 -20.61
C LYS A 486 21.17 -1.54 -21.94
N ASP A 487 21.82 -2.70 -22.15
CA ASP A 487 21.66 -3.47 -23.37
C ASP A 487 20.44 -4.42 -23.28
N ALA A 488 19.88 -4.59 -22.07
CA ALA A 488 18.70 -5.39 -21.83
C ALA A 488 17.42 -4.56 -22.05
N GLY A 489 16.39 -5.19 -22.64
CA GLY A 489 15.07 -4.57 -22.72
C GLY A 489 14.45 -4.36 -21.32
N MET A 490 13.57 -3.36 -21.20
CA MET A 490 12.92 -3.00 -19.93
C MET A 490 12.22 -4.20 -19.26
N GLU A 491 11.51 -5.03 -20.04
CA GLU A 491 10.88 -6.26 -19.54
C GLU A 491 11.91 -7.25 -18.98
N ASP A 492 13.07 -7.40 -19.62
CA ASP A 492 14.13 -8.26 -19.11
C ASP A 492 14.68 -7.75 -17.79
N CYS A 493 14.88 -6.43 -17.67
CA CYS A 493 15.30 -5.78 -16.43
C CYS A 493 14.31 -6.03 -15.28
N TYR A 494 13.00 -5.93 -15.52
CA TYR A 494 11.99 -6.24 -14.51
C TYR A 494 11.99 -7.72 -14.10
N ARG A 495 12.17 -8.63 -15.05
CA ARG A 495 12.33 -10.06 -14.73
C ARG A 495 13.59 -10.28 -13.90
N ARG A 496 14.73 -9.67 -14.25
CA ARG A 496 16.00 -9.76 -13.50
C ARG A 496 15.83 -9.21 -12.08
N LEU A 497 15.19 -8.05 -11.93
CA LEU A 497 14.87 -7.45 -10.63
C LEU A 497 14.04 -8.41 -9.76
N ARG A 498 13.01 -9.04 -10.33
CA ARG A 498 12.17 -10.02 -9.63
C ARG A 498 12.98 -11.23 -9.16
N VAL A 499 13.85 -11.78 -10.00
CA VAL A 499 14.71 -12.91 -9.62
C VAL A 499 15.73 -12.51 -8.56
N ALA A 500 16.36 -11.34 -8.70
CA ALA A 500 17.25 -10.78 -7.70
C ALA A 500 16.54 -10.64 -6.34
N HIS A 501 15.33 -10.10 -6.33
CA HIS A 501 14.52 -9.94 -5.12
C HIS A 501 14.23 -11.29 -4.45
N GLN A 502 13.82 -12.29 -5.22
CA GLN A 502 13.55 -13.61 -4.66
C GLN A 502 14.82 -14.30 -4.14
N VAL A 503 15.87 -14.38 -4.96
CA VAL A 503 17.06 -15.17 -4.63
C VAL A 503 17.83 -14.52 -3.48
N TRP A 504 18.00 -13.19 -3.50
CA TRP A 504 18.76 -12.52 -2.46
C TRP A 504 18.03 -12.54 -1.12
N LEU A 505 16.73 -12.19 -1.10
CA LEU A 505 15.98 -12.11 0.17
C LEU A 505 15.69 -13.48 0.77
N SER A 506 15.69 -14.56 -0.03
CA SER A 506 15.59 -15.94 0.49
C SER A 506 16.95 -16.52 0.92
N SER A 507 18.06 -15.94 0.51
CA SER A 507 19.41 -16.46 0.80
C SER A 507 19.91 -16.22 2.23
N SER A 508 19.32 -15.27 2.95
CA SER A 508 19.80 -14.86 4.27
C SER A 508 18.68 -14.57 5.25
N ALA A 509 18.89 -14.98 6.49
CA ALA A 509 18.06 -14.59 7.64
C ALA A 509 18.65 -13.41 8.42
N ASP A 510 19.85 -12.92 8.05
CA ASP A 510 20.50 -11.78 8.72
C ASP A 510 19.74 -10.48 8.39
N PRO A 511 19.16 -9.79 9.40
CA PRO A 511 18.48 -8.51 9.21
C PRO A 511 19.33 -7.45 8.50
N LYS A 512 20.64 -7.45 8.70
CA LYS A 512 21.55 -6.49 8.05
C LYS A 512 21.62 -6.75 6.55
N VAL A 513 21.74 -8.02 6.15
CA VAL A 513 21.77 -8.43 4.75
C VAL A 513 20.42 -8.15 4.09
N ILE A 514 19.31 -8.56 4.73
CA ILE A 514 17.96 -8.30 4.22
C ILE A 514 17.74 -6.81 3.99
N ARG A 515 18.06 -5.95 4.97
CA ARG A 515 17.87 -4.49 4.85
C ARG A 515 18.66 -3.90 3.68
N ARG A 516 19.91 -4.31 3.52
CA ARG A 516 20.79 -3.83 2.45
C ARG A 516 20.34 -4.32 1.08
N ALA A 517 19.99 -5.60 0.97
CA ALA A 517 19.40 -6.19 -0.22
C ALA A 517 18.12 -5.45 -0.64
N THR A 518 17.17 -5.24 0.30
CA THR A 518 15.93 -4.51 0.00
C THR A 518 16.21 -3.08 -0.49
N ASN A 519 17.07 -2.33 0.19
CA ASN A 519 17.42 -0.97 -0.24
C ASN A 519 18.05 -0.96 -1.64
N CYS A 520 18.98 -1.89 -1.92
CA CYS A 520 19.62 -2.00 -3.22
C CYS A 520 18.60 -2.29 -4.34
N LEU A 521 17.64 -3.18 -4.08
CA LEU A 521 16.62 -3.57 -5.05
C LEU A 521 15.54 -2.50 -5.24
N ASP A 522 15.18 -1.78 -4.18
CA ASP A 522 14.30 -0.61 -4.25
C ASP A 522 14.93 0.49 -5.11
N ASP A 523 16.23 0.75 -4.96
CA ASP A 523 16.98 1.69 -5.81
C ASP A 523 16.94 1.25 -7.29
N CYS A 524 17.14 -0.05 -7.57
CA CYS A 524 17.02 -0.58 -8.94
C CYS A 524 15.60 -0.40 -9.50
N SER A 525 14.57 -0.67 -8.69
CA SER A 525 13.17 -0.46 -9.08
C SER A 525 12.88 1.00 -9.43
N LEU A 526 13.38 1.94 -8.62
CA LEU A 526 13.25 3.38 -8.88
C LEU A 526 13.99 3.82 -10.14
N ALA A 527 15.19 3.27 -10.39
CA ALA A 527 15.94 3.53 -11.60
C ALA A 527 15.19 3.05 -12.86
N LEU A 528 14.65 1.84 -12.83
CA LEU A 528 13.86 1.28 -13.94
C LEU A 528 12.53 2.03 -14.16
N ALA A 529 11.92 2.56 -13.11
CA ALA A 529 10.71 3.37 -13.24
C ALA A 529 10.97 4.79 -13.79
N SER A 530 12.23 5.23 -13.77
CA SER A 530 12.65 6.56 -14.23
C SER A 530 13.23 6.57 -15.65
N ALA A 531 13.59 5.40 -16.16
CA ALA A 531 14.06 5.18 -17.54
C ALA A 531 12.87 4.94 -18.47
#